data_AF-A0ABD1RKZ8-F1
#
_entry.id   AF-A0ABD1RKZ8-F1
#
_cell.length_a   1.000
_cell.length_b   1.000
_cell.length_c   1.000
_cell.angle_alpha   90.00
_cell.angle_beta   90.00
_cell.angle_gamma   90.00
#
_symmetry.space_group_name_H-M   'P 1'
#
loop_
_entity.id
_entity.type
_entity.pdbx_description
1 polymer ?
#
loop_
_entity_poly.entity_id
_entity_poly.type
_entity_poly.pdbx_seq_one_letter_code
_entity_poly.pdbx_strand_id
1 'polypeptide(L)'
;MVSIPSGQRQIYRERKLTPTPIMTNNLFIGFVNHNYFITIPFFSSNIKRHHLQRPSSSRIIPFSFPISSSIRSSLALPDMDTAPSQGLYPLRRCKTIHLVRHAQGIHNVAGELDHSAYLSPDLFDAHLTPLGWQQVDNLRKHVHSSGLSKRIELVIVSPLLRTMQTAVGVFGGEVYVDGIDVPPLMVKNAGKSSRPTISSLNSPPFVAVELCREHLGVHWCDKRRSTTEYKQLFPGIDFSLIESDDDILWKPDVREANEELAARGLKFLNWLWTRKEKEIAVVTHSGFLIHTLGAFGNDCHPTVKSEICRPFNNCELRSVVIVDRSMISSNPLSIDHPGNIPCGPDVPSDNGNEEIPDALFK
;
A
#
# COMPACT_ATOMS: atom_id res chain seq x y z
N MET A 1 55.74 -15.72 37.23
CA MET A 1 56.72 -14.73 37.75
C MET A 1 57.64 -14.37 36.59
N VAL A 2 57.89 -13.07 36.31
CA VAL A 2 58.91 -12.57 35.36
C VAL A 2 58.66 -12.88 33.85
N SER A 3 58.98 -12.05 32.84
CA SER A 3 58.99 -10.57 32.65
C SER A 3 59.04 -10.24 31.14
N ILE A 4 58.81 -8.97 30.79
CA ILE A 4 58.73 -8.40 29.42
C ILE A 4 60.12 -8.18 28.78
N PRO A 5 60.22 -8.16 27.43
CA PRO A 5 60.72 -6.98 26.70
C PRO A 5 59.82 -6.63 25.50
N SER A 6 59.27 -5.41 25.33
CA SER A 6 59.90 -4.18 24.81
C SER A 6 60.77 -4.41 23.56
N GLY A 7 60.53 -3.83 22.38
CA GLY A 7 59.49 -2.90 21.91
C GLY A 7 60.06 -2.00 20.81
N GLN A 8 59.27 -1.63 19.80
CA GLN A 8 59.65 -0.59 18.83
C GLN A 8 58.42 0.17 18.33
N ARG A 9 58.46 1.51 18.44
CA ARG A 9 57.39 2.42 17.98
C ARG A 9 57.64 2.80 16.52
N GLN A 10 56.62 2.71 15.68
CA GLN A 10 56.68 3.23 14.32
C GLN A 10 56.08 4.64 14.26
N ILE A 11 56.74 5.54 13.54
CA ILE A 11 56.47 6.99 13.56
C ILE A 11 55.39 7.33 12.52
N TYR A 12 54.23 7.79 12.97
CA TYR A 12 53.27 8.48 12.10
C TYR A 12 53.70 9.93 11.88
N ARG A 13 53.88 10.33 10.61
CA ARG A 13 54.06 11.74 10.23
C ARG A 13 52.71 12.40 10.01
N GLU A 14 52.32 13.31 10.90
CA GLU A 14 51.24 14.27 10.63
C GLU A 14 51.64 15.20 9.46
N ARG A 15 50.75 15.40 8.49
CA ARG A 15 50.80 16.57 7.60
C ARG A 15 49.74 17.58 8.05
N LYS A 16 50.17 18.61 8.75
CA LYS A 16 49.35 19.81 8.97
C LYS A 16 49.35 20.64 7.69
N LEU A 17 48.17 21.00 7.19
CA LEU A 17 48.00 22.02 6.17
C LEU A 17 47.56 23.32 6.87
N THR A 18 48.40 24.34 6.80
CA THR A 18 48.10 25.69 7.27
C THR A 18 47.66 26.58 6.10
N PRO A 19 46.67 27.47 6.27
CA PRO A 19 46.23 28.38 5.21
C PRO A 19 47.16 29.60 5.09
N THR A 20 47.30 30.12 3.87
CA THR A 20 47.98 31.40 3.59
C THR A 20 46.99 32.44 3.04
N PRO A 21 47.02 33.69 3.51
CA PRO A 21 46.06 34.74 3.11
C PRO A 21 46.57 35.59 1.93
N ILE A 22 45.65 36.17 1.16
CA ILE A 22 45.90 37.35 0.31
C ILE A 22 44.73 38.32 0.49
N MET A 23 45.03 39.61 0.62
CA MET A 23 44.08 40.68 0.92
C MET A 23 43.72 41.52 -0.31
N THR A 24 42.43 41.89 -0.38
CA THR A 24 41.85 43.16 -0.87
C THR A 24 42.30 43.79 -2.20
N ASN A 25 41.30 44.12 -3.03
CA ASN A 25 41.07 45.53 -3.35
C ASN A 25 39.58 45.83 -3.64
N ASN A 26 39.15 47.04 -3.28
CA ASN A 26 37.75 47.50 -3.41
C ASN A 26 37.44 48.00 -4.82
N LEU A 27 36.18 47.88 -5.26
CA LEU A 27 35.52 49.00 -5.94
C LEU A 27 34.02 49.05 -5.67
N PHE A 28 33.56 50.21 -5.20
CA PHE A 28 32.15 50.58 -5.09
C PHE A 28 31.59 50.95 -6.47
N ILE A 29 30.35 50.56 -6.77
CA ILE A 29 29.34 51.35 -7.50
C ILE A 29 27.98 50.75 -7.10
N GLY A 30 27.06 51.57 -6.63
CA GLY A 30 25.68 51.18 -6.38
C GLY A 30 24.73 51.87 -7.37
N PHE A 31 23.60 51.25 -7.65
CA PHE A 31 22.40 51.92 -8.16
C PHE A 31 21.14 51.29 -7.57
N VAL A 32 20.05 52.06 -7.57
CA VAL A 32 18.86 51.89 -6.73
C VAL A 32 17.61 51.73 -7.63
N ASN A 33 16.51 51.21 -7.05
CA ASN A 33 15.14 51.08 -7.58
C ASN A 33 14.85 49.83 -8.46
N HIS A 34 13.63 49.25 -8.45
CA HIS A 34 12.36 49.73 -7.86
C HIS A 34 11.43 48.60 -7.37
N ASN A 35 10.39 48.97 -6.62
CA ASN A 35 9.39 48.07 -6.00
C ASN A 35 8.40 47.47 -7.00
N TYR A 36 7.87 46.28 -6.68
CA TYR A 36 6.50 45.87 -7.04
C TYR A 36 5.81 45.18 -5.86
N PHE A 37 4.90 45.90 -5.20
CA PHE A 37 3.87 45.32 -4.33
C PHE A 37 2.58 45.20 -5.14
N ILE A 38 1.95 44.02 -5.15
CA ILE A 38 0.60 43.83 -5.71
C ILE A 38 -0.39 43.69 -4.55
N THR A 39 -1.12 44.76 -4.27
CA THR A 39 -2.24 44.78 -3.32
C THR A 39 -3.56 44.56 -4.04
N ILE A 40 -4.35 43.58 -3.60
CA ILE A 40 -5.70 43.30 -4.08
C ILE A 40 -6.69 44.23 -3.35
N PRO A 41 -7.52 45.02 -4.06
CA PRO A 41 -8.57 45.81 -3.41
C PRO A 41 -9.85 44.99 -3.26
N PHE A 42 -10.26 44.77 -2.01
CA PHE A 42 -11.66 44.50 -1.66
C PHE A 42 -12.42 45.84 -1.72
N PHE A 43 -13.53 45.93 -2.44
CA PHE A 43 -14.48 47.03 -2.27
C PHE A 43 -15.92 46.54 -2.24
N SER A 44 -16.61 46.92 -1.16
CA SER A 44 -18.05 46.76 -0.98
C SER A 44 -18.75 48.04 -1.45
N SER A 45 -19.91 47.91 -2.08
CA SER A 45 -20.80 49.04 -2.33
C SER A 45 -22.26 48.60 -2.28
N ASN A 46 -23.07 49.35 -1.55
CA ASN A 46 -24.44 48.98 -1.18
C ASN A 46 -25.44 50.01 -1.72
N ILE A 47 -26.63 49.55 -2.14
CA ILE A 47 -27.89 50.32 -2.27
C ILE A 47 -27.96 51.45 -3.33
N LYS A 48 -28.87 51.29 -4.31
CA LYS A 48 -30.13 52.09 -4.41
C LYS A 48 -31.13 51.47 -5.38
N ARG A 49 -32.39 51.36 -4.94
CA ARG A 49 -33.57 51.03 -5.78
C ARG A 49 -34.17 52.32 -6.33
N HIS A 50 -34.76 52.28 -7.52
CA HIS A 50 -35.91 53.11 -7.87
C HIS A 50 -36.95 52.27 -8.66
N HIS A 51 -38.17 52.82 -8.78
CA HIS A 51 -39.43 52.09 -8.92
C HIS A 51 -40.15 52.44 -10.25
N LEU A 52 -41.31 51.81 -10.50
CA LEU A 52 -42.31 52.07 -11.57
C LEU A 52 -42.04 51.29 -12.89
N GLN A 53 -43.02 50.74 -13.63
CA GLN A 53 -44.47 50.55 -13.39
C GLN A 53 -45.02 49.39 -14.29
N ARG A 54 -46.14 48.76 -13.90
CA ARG A 54 -46.96 47.86 -14.76
C ARG A 54 -48.22 48.60 -15.22
N PRO A 55 -48.78 48.26 -16.40
CA PRO A 55 -50.08 47.53 -16.48
C PRO A 55 -50.12 46.51 -17.67
N SER A 56 -51.11 45.62 -17.92
CA SER A 56 -52.27 45.09 -17.17
C SER A 56 -52.91 43.87 -17.90
N SER A 57 -53.52 42.92 -17.15
CA SER A 57 -54.66 41.99 -17.47
C SER A 57 -54.89 41.40 -18.89
N SER A 58 -55.23 40.11 -19.07
CA SER A 58 -56.45 39.39 -18.58
C SER A 58 -56.22 37.87 -18.34
N ARG A 59 -56.69 37.23 -17.25
CA ARG A 59 -57.97 36.45 -17.05
C ARG A 59 -58.29 35.46 -18.20
N ILE A 60 -58.66 34.18 -18.00
CA ILE A 60 -59.66 33.57 -17.06
C ILE A 60 -59.24 32.15 -16.53
N ILE A 61 -59.83 31.78 -15.38
CA ILE A 61 -59.76 30.61 -14.46
C ILE A 61 -60.61 29.37 -14.94
N PRO A 62 -60.86 28.27 -14.15
CA PRO A 62 -60.03 27.36 -13.33
C PRO A 62 -60.27 25.84 -13.64
N PHE A 63 -59.53 24.92 -12.99
CA PHE A 63 -60.07 23.60 -12.55
C PHE A 63 -59.34 23.10 -11.28
N SER A 64 -59.98 22.21 -10.52
CA SER A 64 -59.67 21.87 -9.10
C SER A 64 -59.83 20.34 -8.82
N PHE A 65 -59.47 19.74 -7.67
CA PHE A 65 -59.13 20.35 -6.36
C PHE A 65 -57.88 19.76 -5.62
N PRO A 66 -57.87 18.63 -4.87
CA PRO A 66 -56.88 18.45 -3.79
C PRO A 66 -56.01 17.16 -3.94
N ILE A 67 -55.00 16.83 -3.11
CA ILE A 67 -54.99 16.59 -1.65
C ILE A 67 -53.54 16.53 -1.09
N SER A 68 -53.40 16.96 0.17
CA SER A 68 -52.37 16.67 1.19
C SER A 68 -50.89 16.98 0.94
N SER A 69 -50.40 17.85 1.82
CA SER A 69 -49.01 17.97 2.26
C SER A 69 -48.43 16.66 2.81
N SER A 70 -47.12 16.47 2.63
CA SER A 70 -46.23 15.79 3.57
C SER A 70 -44.77 16.16 3.29
N ILE A 71 -44.36 17.34 3.78
CA ILE A 71 -42.93 17.64 3.94
C ILE A 71 -42.43 16.76 5.10
N ARG A 72 -41.85 15.59 4.78
CA ARG A 72 -41.08 14.85 5.78
C ARG A 72 -39.72 15.51 5.94
N SER A 73 -39.68 16.51 6.83
CA SER A 73 -38.48 16.81 7.59
C SER A 73 -38.09 15.54 8.35
N SER A 74 -37.06 14.83 7.88
CA SER A 74 -36.40 13.80 8.67
C SER A 74 -35.47 14.50 9.65
N LEU A 75 -36.04 14.83 10.82
CA LEU A 75 -35.29 15.24 12.00
C LEU A 75 -34.12 14.26 12.22
N ALA A 76 -32.93 14.80 12.42
CA ALA A 76 -31.81 14.00 12.91
C ALA A 76 -32.15 13.52 14.33
N LEU A 77 -32.35 12.21 14.48
CA LEU A 77 -32.38 11.57 15.79
C LEU A 77 -30.94 11.17 16.15
N PRO A 78 -30.40 11.58 17.31
CA PRO A 78 -29.22 10.97 17.88
C PRO A 78 -29.56 9.58 18.44
N ASP A 79 -28.57 8.69 18.45
CA ASP A 79 -28.56 7.33 18.98
C ASP A 79 -29.72 6.38 18.58
N MET A 80 -29.35 5.43 17.72
CA MET A 80 -29.70 4.03 17.97
C MET A 80 -28.40 3.26 18.16
N ASP A 81 -28.25 2.62 19.33
CA ASP A 81 -27.28 1.55 19.54
C ASP A 81 -27.39 0.56 18.38
N THR A 82 -26.44 0.61 17.46
CA THR A 82 -26.49 -0.21 16.26
C THR A 82 -26.03 -1.59 16.67
N ALA A 83 -26.99 -2.45 17.02
CA ALA A 83 -26.75 -3.83 17.39
C ALA A 83 -25.78 -4.49 16.38
N PRO A 84 -24.79 -5.27 16.83
CA PRO A 84 -23.67 -5.70 16.00
C PRO A 84 -24.16 -6.47 14.76
N SER A 85 -24.15 -5.79 13.62
CA SER A 85 -24.63 -6.32 12.35
C SER A 85 -23.60 -7.30 11.79
N GLN A 86 -23.83 -8.60 12.01
CA GLN A 86 -22.97 -9.65 11.49
C GLN A 86 -23.09 -9.73 9.96
N GLY A 87 -22.01 -9.40 9.25
CA GLY A 87 -21.95 -9.52 7.79
C GLY A 87 -21.49 -10.92 7.37
N LEU A 88 -22.38 -11.71 6.77
CA LEU A 88 -22.05 -13.03 6.22
C LEU A 88 -21.76 -12.92 4.72
N TYR A 89 -20.55 -13.32 4.30
CA TYR A 89 -20.14 -13.31 2.90
C TYR A 89 -19.56 -14.69 2.49
N PRO A 90 -19.93 -15.23 1.32
CA PRO A 90 -19.32 -16.46 0.81
C PRO A 90 -17.81 -16.32 0.62
N LEU A 91 -17.01 -17.29 1.08
CA LEU A 91 -15.55 -17.22 1.04
C LEU A 91 -14.98 -16.94 -0.36
N ARG A 92 -15.64 -17.42 -1.42
CA ARG A 92 -15.25 -17.14 -2.82
C ARG A 92 -15.28 -15.65 -3.20
N ARG A 93 -16.12 -14.85 -2.53
CA ARG A 93 -16.24 -13.38 -2.65
C ARG A 93 -15.27 -12.63 -1.75
N CYS A 94 -14.35 -13.32 -1.07
CA CYS A 94 -13.35 -12.72 -0.20
C CYS A 94 -11.93 -12.95 -0.74
N LYS A 95 -11.03 -12.00 -0.46
CA LYS A 95 -9.57 -12.18 -0.54
C LYS A 95 -8.96 -11.62 0.73
N THR A 96 -8.00 -12.34 1.30
CA THR A 96 -7.18 -11.85 2.42
C THR A 96 -5.96 -11.14 1.83
N ILE A 97 -5.69 -9.92 2.29
CA ILE A 97 -4.50 -9.16 1.90
C ILE A 97 -3.69 -8.73 3.12
N HIS A 98 -2.37 -8.85 3.04
CA HIS A 98 -1.42 -8.45 4.07
C HIS A 98 -0.67 -7.21 3.58
N LEU A 99 -1.14 -6.05 4.01
CA LEU A 99 -0.58 -4.76 3.65
C LEU A 99 0.66 -4.48 4.50
N VAL A 100 1.79 -4.20 3.85
CA VAL A 100 3.07 -3.90 4.49
C VAL A 100 3.62 -2.58 3.97
N ARG A 101 3.87 -1.62 4.87
CA ARG A 101 4.70 -0.44 4.53
C ARG A 101 6.16 -0.87 4.53
N HIS A 102 6.96 -0.42 3.55
CA HIS A 102 8.40 -0.68 3.54
C HIS A 102 9.09 -0.29 4.87
N ALA A 103 10.17 -0.99 5.19
CA ALA A 103 11.02 -0.65 6.32
C ALA A 103 11.73 0.71 6.11
N GLN A 104 12.38 1.25 7.15
CA GLN A 104 13.01 2.57 7.09
C GLN A 104 14.05 2.63 5.97
N GLY A 105 13.84 3.54 5.02
CA GLY A 105 14.81 3.88 3.96
C GLY A 105 15.65 5.10 4.32
N ILE A 106 16.77 5.28 3.62
CA ILE A 106 17.65 6.46 3.78
C ILE A 106 16.84 7.76 3.58
N HIS A 107 15.91 7.77 2.63
CA HIS A 107 14.99 8.90 2.41
C HIS A 107 14.09 9.21 3.62
N ASN A 108 13.68 8.23 4.45
CA ASN A 108 12.86 8.51 5.64
C ASN A 108 13.68 9.32 6.65
N VAL A 109 14.91 8.89 6.93
CA VAL A 109 15.82 9.60 7.85
C VAL A 109 16.12 11.01 7.35
N ALA A 110 16.33 11.18 6.04
CA ALA A 110 16.55 12.49 5.45
C ALA A 110 15.29 13.38 5.54
N GLY A 111 14.12 12.87 5.16
CA GLY A 111 12.86 13.60 5.15
C GLY A 111 12.25 13.90 6.54
N GLU A 112 12.60 13.10 7.55
CA GLU A 112 12.28 13.36 8.96
C GLU A 112 13.09 14.52 9.54
N LEU A 113 14.30 14.76 9.02
CA LEU A 113 15.16 15.90 9.39
C LEU A 113 14.84 17.15 8.57
N ASP A 114 14.67 16.99 7.25
CA ASP A 114 14.28 18.04 6.33
C ASP A 114 13.46 17.46 5.16
N HIS A 115 12.17 17.80 5.10
CA HIS A 115 11.28 17.36 4.02
C HIS A 115 11.73 17.86 2.62
N SER A 116 12.51 18.94 2.54
CA SER A 116 13.06 19.43 1.27
C SER A 116 14.10 18.48 0.66
N ALA A 117 14.71 17.61 1.48
CA ALA A 117 15.71 16.64 1.04
C ALA A 117 15.19 15.66 -0.03
N TYR A 118 13.87 15.43 -0.12
CA TYR A 118 13.25 14.62 -1.18
C TYR A 118 13.48 15.17 -2.59
N LEU A 119 13.83 16.44 -2.73
CA LEU A 119 14.23 17.07 -4.00
C LEU A 119 15.68 16.76 -4.41
N SER A 120 16.49 16.14 -3.54
CA SER A 120 17.87 15.77 -3.87
C SER A 120 17.96 14.49 -4.72
N PRO A 121 18.67 14.51 -5.86
CA PRO A 121 19.03 13.31 -6.62
C PRO A 121 19.79 12.25 -5.79
N ASP A 122 20.43 12.62 -4.67
CA ASP A 122 21.13 11.67 -3.79
C ASP A 122 20.18 10.66 -3.14
N LEU A 123 18.88 10.98 -3.03
CA LEU A 123 17.85 10.08 -2.53
C LEU A 123 17.22 9.21 -3.63
N PHE A 124 17.72 9.27 -4.88
CA PHE A 124 17.23 8.47 -6.00
C PHE A 124 17.11 6.97 -5.64
N ASP A 125 15.88 6.46 -5.73
CA ASP A 125 15.54 5.06 -5.43
C ASP A 125 16.17 4.54 -4.11
N ALA A 126 16.04 5.35 -3.05
CA ALA A 126 16.73 5.13 -1.78
C ALA A 126 16.51 3.72 -1.18
N HIS A 127 17.61 3.05 -0.84
CA HIS A 127 17.63 1.75 -0.17
C HIS A 127 17.27 1.83 1.33
N LEU A 128 17.08 0.65 1.95
CA LEU A 128 16.87 0.50 3.39
C LEU A 128 18.09 0.95 4.22
N THR A 129 17.84 1.47 5.42
CA THR A 129 18.87 1.74 6.44
C THR A 129 19.24 0.46 7.19
N PRO A 130 20.33 0.44 8.00
CA PRO A 130 20.59 -0.66 8.93
C PRO A 130 19.43 -0.92 9.90
N LEU A 131 18.73 0.13 10.36
CA LEU A 131 17.53 0.00 11.19
C LEU A 131 16.35 -0.56 10.38
N GLY A 132 16.15 -0.13 9.13
CA GLY A 132 15.17 -0.73 8.23
C GLY A 132 15.41 -2.23 8.03
N TRP A 133 16.66 -2.64 7.90
CA TRP A 133 17.03 -4.05 7.84
C TRP A 133 16.74 -4.81 9.15
N GLN A 134 16.91 -4.20 10.34
CA GLN A 134 16.47 -4.81 11.60
C GLN A 134 14.95 -4.94 11.71
N GLN A 135 14.20 -3.95 11.21
CA GLN A 135 12.74 -4.02 11.13
C GLN A 135 12.29 -5.19 10.23
N VAL A 136 12.94 -5.37 9.08
CA VAL A 136 12.74 -6.53 8.18
C VAL A 136 12.98 -7.86 8.89
N ASP A 137 14.08 -8.01 9.66
CA ASP A 137 14.35 -9.25 10.40
C ASP A 137 13.27 -9.53 11.46
N ASN A 138 12.77 -8.50 12.12
CA ASN A 138 11.73 -8.63 13.14
C ASN A 138 10.38 -9.01 12.51
N LEU A 139 9.99 -8.40 11.38
CA LEU A 139 8.79 -8.80 10.65
C LEU A 139 8.95 -10.21 10.05
N ARG A 140 10.14 -10.58 9.52
CA ARG A 140 10.43 -11.96 9.07
C ARG A 140 10.15 -12.97 10.19
N LYS A 141 10.71 -12.76 11.39
CA LYS A 141 10.47 -13.63 12.55
C LYS A 141 8.98 -13.74 12.86
N HIS A 142 8.26 -12.62 12.87
CA HIS A 142 6.82 -12.60 13.12
C HIS A 142 6.06 -13.47 12.10
N VAL A 143 6.21 -13.22 10.79
CA VAL A 143 5.45 -13.96 9.75
C VAL A 143 5.78 -15.45 9.68
N HIS A 144 6.97 -15.87 10.11
CA HIS A 144 7.32 -17.29 10.23
C HIS A 144 6.71 -17.90 11.50
N SER A 145 6.81 -17.22 12.65
CA SER A 145 6.27 -17.70 13.92
C SER A 145 4.74 -17.81 13.96
N SER A 146 4.03 -16.93 13.24
CA SER A 146 2.57 -16.97 13.10
C SER A 146 2.08 -17.96 12.04
N GLY A 147 2.99 -18.58 11.29
CA GLY A 147 2.67 -19.45 10.15
C GLY A 147 2.18 -18.72 8.90
N LEU A 148 2.11 -17.38 8.91
CA LEU A 148 1.64 -16.58 7.79
C LEU A 148 2.47 -16.80 6.51
N SER A 149 3.79 -16.99 6.63
CA SER A 149 4.64 -17.26 5.47
C SER A 149 4.27 -18.53 4.68
N LYS A 150 3.54 -19.48 5.30
CA LYS A 150 3.05 -20.71 4.65
C LYS A 150 1.69 -20.55 3.97
N ARG A 151 1.00 -19.43 4.21
CA ARG A 151 -0.35 -19.16 3.69
C ARG A 151 -0.36 -18.21 2.50
N ILE A 152 0.63 -17.32 2.41
CA ILE A 152 0.73 -16.35 1.32
C ILE A 152 0.99 -17.08 0.00
N GLU A 153 0.10 -16.88 -0.97
CA GLU A 153 0.15 -17.49 -2.30
C GLU A 153 0.90 -16.60 -3.33
N LEU A 154 1.03 -15.31 -3.04
CA LEU A 154 1.66 -14.31 -3.91
C LEU A 154 2.16 -13.11 -3.08
N VAL A 155 3.35 -12.61 -3.40
CA VAL A 155 3.84 -11.32 -2.90
C VAL A 155 3.83 -10.30 -4.05
N ILE A 156 2.96 -9.31 -3.93
CA ILE A 156 2.97 -8.13 -4.80
C ILE A 156 3.88 -7.08 -4.18
N VAL A 157 4.73 -6.46 -5.00
CA VAL A 157 5.69 -5.45 -4.53
C VAL A 157 5.72 -4.23 -5.44
N SER A 158 5.85 -3.06 -4.82
CA SER A 158 6.12 -1.83 -5.56
C SER A 158 7.56 -1.83 -6.12
N PRO A 159 7.80 -1.45 -7.40
CA PRO A 159 9.12 -1.46 -8.04
C PRO A 159 10.02 -0.29 -7.61
N LEU A 160 10.21 -0.14 -6.30
CA LEU A 160 11.20 0.75 -5.67
C LEU A 160 12.10 -0.09 -4.76
N LEU A 161 13.39 0.24 -4.69
CA LEU A 161 14.42 -0.58 -4.06
C LEU A 161 14.10 -0.90 -2.59
N ARG A 162 13.62 0.09 -1.84
CA ARG A 162 13.15 -0.08 -0.44
C ARG A 162 12.02 -1.11 -0.27
N THR A 163 11.04 -1.13 -1.18
CA THR A 163 9.90 -2.07 -1.10
C THR A 163 10.33 -3.46 -1.53
N MET A 164 11.17 -3.59 -2.56
CA MET A 164 11.73 -4.89 -2.95
C MET A 164 12.64 -5.49 -1.89
N GLN A 165 13.58 -4.71 -1.33
CA GLN A 165 14.41 -5.13 -0.20
C GLN A 165 13.58 -5.55 1.03
N THR A 166 12.49 -4.82 1.33
CA THR A 166 11.56 -5.23 2.41
C THR A 166 10.88 -6.55 2.07
N ALA A 167 10.32 -6.68 0.86
CA ALA A 167 9.54 -7.85 0.45
C ALA A 167 10.37 -9.14 0.46
N VAL A 168 11.53 -9.14 -0.18
CA VAL A 168 12.40 -10.33 -0.26
C VAL A 168 12.99 -10.68 1.10
N GLY A 169 13.31 -9.70 1.96
CA GLY A 169 13.78 -9.97 3.31
C GLY A 169 12.72 -10.62 4.21
N VAL A 170 11.48 -10.16 4.13
CA VAL A 170 10.36 -10.66 4.97
C VAL A 170 9.83 -12.01 4.47
N PHE A 171 9.59 -12.13 3.16
CA PHE A 171 8.85 -13.25 2.56
C PHE A 171 9.69 -14.18 1.68
N GLY A 172 10.98 -13.86 1.44
CA GLY A 172 11.86 -14.71 0.64
C GLY A 172 12.29 -15.99 1.35
N GLY A 173 12.88 -16.90 0.59
CA GLY A 173 13.33 -18.21 1.07
C GLY A 173 14.46 -18.14 2.09
N GLU A 174 14.75 -19.29 2.69
CA GLU A 174 15.88 -19.46 3.62
C GLU A 174 17.24 -19.40 2.89
N VAL A 175 18.33 -19.54 3.65
CA VAL A 175 19.70 -19.50 3.11
C VAL A 175 19.86 -20.52 1.97
N TYR A 176 20.45 -20.05 0.86
CA TYR A 176 20.72 -20.86 -0.32
C TYR A 176 21.59 -22.08 0.03
N VAL A 177 21.07 -23.28 -0.21
CA VAL A 177 21.80 -24.55 -0.09
C VAL A 177 22.36 -24.96 -1.44
N ASP A 178 23.61 -25.41 -1.45
CA ASP A 178 24.32 -25.79 -2.67
C ASP A 178 23.58 -26.90 -3.43
N GLY A 179 23.46 -26.74 -4.76
CA GLY A 179 22.88 -27.76 -5.65
C GLY A 179 21.46 -27.51 -6.16
N ILE A 180 20.84 -26.35 -5.86
CA ILE A 180 19.51 -26.00 -6.40
C ILE A 180 19.62 -24.86 -7.41
N ASP A 181 19.40 -25.17 -8.69
CA ASP A 181 19.45 -24.23 -9.82
C ASP A 181 18.15 -23.39 -9.93
N VAL A 182 17.90 -22.55 -8.92
CA VAL A 182 16.84 -21.53 -8.95
C VAL A 182 17.43 -20.12 -8.84
N PRO A 183 16.99 -19.15 -9.66
CA PRO A 183 17.42 -17.77 -9.52
C PRO A 183 17.10 -17.21 -8.12
N PRO A 184 18.03 -16.50 -7.47
CA PRO A 184 17.77 -15.94 -6.15
C PRO A 184 16.73 -14.81 -6.21
N LEU A 185 15.95 -14.63 -5.15
CA LEU A 185 15.06 -13.46 -5.05
C LEU A 185 15.84 -12.16 -4.91
N MET A 186 17.03 -12.20 -4.30
CA MET A 186 17.92 -11.06 -4.15
C MET A 186 19.37 -11.52 -4.16
N VAL A 187 20.20 -10.87 -4.98
CA VAL A 187 21.65 -11.14 -5.00
C VAL A 187 22.34 -10.56 -3.76
N LYS A 188 23.50 -11.12 -3.39
CA LYS A 188 24.34 -10.61 -2.30
C LYS A 188 24.59 -9.11 -2.44
N ASN A 189 24.43 -8.37 -1.34
CA ASN A 189 24.65 -6.92 -1.26
C ASN A 189 23.79 -6.06 -2.22
N ALA A 190 22.66 -6.56 -2.72
CA ALA A 190 21.75 -5.79 -3.57
C ALA A 190 21.35 -4.46 -2.90
N GLY A 191 21.54 -3.34 -3.59
CA GLY A 191 21.27 -2.01 -3.05
C GLY A 191 22.10 -1.64 -1.81
N LYS A 192 23.39 -2.01 -1.77
CA LYS A 192 24.34 -1.74 -0.66
C LYS A 192 23.88 -2.30 0.70
N SER A 193 23.05 -3.34 0.69
CA SER A 193 22.40 -3.90 1.88
C SER A 193 23.32 -4.61 2.87
N SER A 194 24.53 -4.99 2.46
CA SER A 194 25.42 -5.91 3.18
C SER A 194 24.78 -7.27 3.54
N ARG A 195 23.66 -7.62 2.91
CA ARG A 195 22.93 -8.88 3.10
C ARG A 195 23.52 -10.01 2.24
N PRO A 196 23.41 -11.28 2.68
CA PRO A 196 23.66 -12.43 1.82
C PRO A 196 22.63 -12.51 0.68
N THR A 197 22.86 -13.41 -0.27
CA THR A 197 21.86 -13.81 -1.25
C THR A 197 20.62 -14.38 -0.55
N ILE A 198 19.42 -14.02 -1.00
CA ILE A 198 18.15 -14.57 -0.51
C ILE A 198 17.58 -15.52 -1.57
N SER A 199 17.25 -16.74 -1.15
CA SER A 199 16.73 -17.78 -2.04
C SER A 199 15.28 -17.54 -2.46
N SER A 200 14.87 -18.08 -3.60
CA SER A 200 13.48 -18.24 -4.02
C SER A 200 12.86 -19.57 -3.56
N LEU A 201 13.67 -20.45 -2.96
CA LEU A 201 13.21 -21.75 -2.48
C LEU A 201 12.22 -21.59 -1.31
N ASN A 202 11.08 -22.30 -1.40
CA ASN A 202 10.00 -22.29 -0.40
C ASN A 202 9.37 -20.90 -0.13
N SER A 203 9.57 -19.93 -1.03
CA SER A 203 8.84 -18.66 -1.02
C SER A 203 7.75 -18.62 -2.08
N PRO A 204 6.66 -17.86 -1.87
CA PRO A 204 5.67 -17.59 -2.92
C PRO A 204 6.29 -16.84 -4.11
N PRO A 205 5.63 -16.82 -5.28
CA PRO A 205 6.02 -15.94 -6.40
C PRO A 205 5.98 -14.46 -5.99
N PHE A 206 6.88 -13.67 -6.58
CA PHE A 206 6.96 -12.22 -6.40
C PHE A 206 6.66 -11.50 -7.72
N VAL A 207 5.78 -10.51 -7.70
CA VAL A 207 5.41 -9.72 -8.89
C VAL A 207 5.51 -8.23 -8.60
N ALA A 208 6.26 -7.50 -9.43
CA ALA A 208 6.43 -6.06 -9.35
C ALA A 208 5.30 -5.31 -10.07
N VAL A 209 4.67 -4.35 -9.39
CA VAL A 209 3.47 -3.65 -9.90
C VAL A 209 3.55 -2.13 -9.70
N GLU A 210 3.63 -1.38 -10.80
CA GLU A 210 3.67 0.10 -10.82
C GLU A 210 2.51 0.74 -10.03
N LEU A 211 1.31 0.18 -10.13
CA LEU A 211 0.09 0.75 -9.53
C LEU A 211 0.19 0.89 -8.00
N CYS A 212 1.05 0.13 -7.31
CA CYS A 212 1.22 0.20 -5.84
C CYS A 212 2.44 1.01 -5.37
N ARG A 213 2.98 1.90 -6.22
CA ARG A 213 4.01 2.90 -5.84
C ARG A 213 3.47 3.98 -4.91
N GLU A 214 4.39 4.61 -4.19
CA GLU A 214 4.20 5.94 -3.60
C GLU A 214 3.78 6.96 -4.68
N HIS A 215 3.39 8.17 -4.26
CA HIS A 215 3.15 9.30 -5.15
C HIS A 215 4.23 9.44 -6.25
N LEU A 216 3.81 9.66 -7.48
CA LEU A 216 4.70 9.81 -8.63
C LEU A 216 5.20 11.25 -8.81
N GLY A 217 6.43 11.38 -9.31
CA GLY A 217 7.05 12.65 -9.72
C GLY A 217 7.61 13.53 -8.60
N VAL A 218 8.41 14.53 -9.00
CA VAL A 218 9.14 15.54 -8.18
C VAL A 218 10.15 14.97 -7.17
N HIS A 219 9.72 14.12 -6.25
CA HIS A 219 10.60 13.53 -5.24
C HIS A 219 11.48 12.44 -5.87
N TRP A 220 12.81 12.60 -5.79
CA TRP A 220 13.76 11.66 -6.40
C TRP A 220 13.72 10.27 -5.78
N CYS A 221 13.39 10.16 -4.49
CA CYS A 221 13.19 8.88 -3.85
C CYS A 221 12.02 8.08 -4.43
N ASP A 222 11.06 8.73 -5.08
CA ASP A 222 9.90 8.07 -5.68
C ASP A 222 10.10 7.75 -7.17
N LYS A 223 11.27 8.07 -7.75
CA LYS A 223 11.71 7.60 -9.05
C LYS A 223 12.38 6.23 -8.92
N ARG A 224 12.07 5.29 -9.80
CA ARG A 224 12.68 3.95 -9.84
C ARG A 224 13.88 3.87 -10.79
N ARG A 225 14.69 2.83 -10.61
CA ARG A 225 15.69 2.38 -11.60
C ARG A 225 15.06 1.70 -12.80
N SER A 226 15.92 1.40 -13.78
CA SER A 226 15.55 0.53 -14.90
C SER A 226 15.12 -0.87 -14.43
N THR A 227 14.20 -1.52 -15.15
CA THR A 227 13.87 -2.93 -14.87
C THR A 227 15.07 -3.84 -15.16
N THR A 228 15.96 -3.45 -16.08
CA THR A 228 17.22 -4.13 -16.39
C THR A 228 18.16 -4.17 -15.18
N GLU A 229 18.37 -3.05 -14.48
CA GLU A 229 19.09 -3.03 -13.20
C GLU A 229 18.38 -3.90 -12.15
N TYR A 230 17.05 -3.78 -12.02
CA TYR A 230 16.31 -4.54 -11.03
C TYR A 230 16.35 -6.06 -11.26
N LYS A 231 16.32 -6.53 -12.52
CA LYS A 231 16.47 -7.95 -12.86
C LYS A 231 17.85 -8.49 -12.48
N GLN A 232 18.90 -7.66 -12.47
CA GLN A 232 20.23 -8.05 -11.97
C GLN A 232 20.28 -8.13 -10.44
N LEU A 233 19.53 -7.27 -9.74
CA LEU A 233 19.49 -7.23 -8.27
C LEU A 233 18.52 -8.24 -7.66
N PHE A 234 17.41 -8.51 -8.33
CA PHE A 234 16.28 -9.31 -7.88
C PHE A 234 15.77 -10.28 -8.98
N PRO A 235 16.60 -11.23 -9.46
CA PRO A 235 16.26 -12.03 -10.64
C PRO A 235 15.04 -12.96 -10.45
N GLY A 236 14.66 -13.27 -9.20
CA GLY A 236 13.43 -14.01 -8.89
C GLY A 236 12.14 -13.18 -8.77
N ILE A 237 12.17 -11.85 -8.98
CA ILE A 237 10.95 -11.02 -9.04
C ILE A 237 10.49 -10.91 -10.49
N ASP A 238 9.20 -11.16 -10.74
CA ASP A 238 8.58 -10.96 -12.04
C ASP A 238 8.29 -9.47 -12.30
N PHE A 239 8.94 -8.91 -13.33
CA PHE A 239 8.75 -7.55 -13.81
C PHE A 239 7.96 -7.48 -15.13
N SER A 240 7.34 -8.58 -15.58
CA SER A 240 6.63 -8.67 -16.88
C SER A 240 5.45 -7.70 -17.02
N LEU A 241 4.89 -7.23 -15.91
CA LEU A 241 3.80 -6.24 -15.88
C LEU A 241 4.29 -4.79 -16.01
N ILE A 242 5.59 -4.54 -16.14
CA ILE A 242 6.16 -3.21 -16.34
C ILE A 242 6.49 -3.02 -17.83
N GLU A 243 5.73 -2.14 -18.49
CA GLU A 243 5.77 -1.96 -19.95
C GLU A 243 7.05 -1.30 -20.48
N SER A 244 7.70 -0.46 -19.68
CA SER A 244 8.89 0.30 -20.08
C SER A 244 10.07 0.04 -19.16
N ASP A 245 11.27 -0.13 -19.72
CA ASP A 245 12.46 -0.36 -18.91
C ASP A 245 12.77 0.85 -18.03
N ASP A 246 12.68 2.06 -18.59
CA ASP A 246 12.83 3.32 -17.87
C ASP A 246 11.56 3.74 -17.10
N ASP A 247 11.73 4.62 -16.12
CA ASP A 247 10.62 5.18 -15.32
C ASP A 247 9.90 6.31 -16.05
N ILE A 248 9.03 5.96 -17.00
CA ILE A 248 8.21 6.92 -17.76
C ILE A 248 7.04 7.52 -16.96
N LEU A 249 6.73 6.97 -15.77
CA LEU A 249 5.61 7.41 -14.93
C LEU A 249 6.00 8.55 -13.99
N TRP A 250 7.25 8.56 -13.52
CA TRP A 250 7.78 9.66 -12.72
C TRP A 250 8.11 10.87 -13.61
N LYS A 251 7.64 12.06 -13.21
CA LYS A 251 7.89 13.33 -13.91
C LYS A 251 8.66 14.30 -12.99
N PRO A 252 9.68 15.03 -13.48
CA PRO A 252 10.47 15.92 -12.63
C PRO A 252 9.66 17.10 -12.07
N ASP A 253 8.73 17.65 -12.86
CA ASP A 253 8.05 18.92 -12.54
C ASP A 253 6.58 18.76 -12.09
N VAL A 254 6.06 17.52 -12.07
CA VAL A 254 4.65 17.23 -11.79
C VAL A 254 4.54 16.15 -10.72
N ARG A 255 4.06 16.53 -9.53
CA ARG A 255 3.70 15.60 -8.45
C ARG A 255 2.27 15.12 -8.67
N GLU A 256 2.06 13.82 -8.58
CA GLU A 256 0.73 13.20 -8.58
C GLU A 256 -0.12 13.73 -7.42
N ALA A 257 -1.39 14.05 -7.69
CA ALA A 257 -2.32 14.51 -6.67
C ALA A 257 -2.82 13.36 -5.77
N ASN A 258 -3.25 13.69 -4.55
CA ASN A 258 -3.79 12.71 -3.59
C ASN A 258 -4.97 11.92 -4.16
N GLU A 259 -5.81 12.59 -4.96
CA GLU A 259 -6.99 12.04 -5.62
C GLU A 259 -6.60 11.10 -6.77
N GLU A 260 -5.54 11.42 -7.52
CA GLU A 260 -4.99 10.57 -8.57
C GLU A 260 -4.36 9.31 -7.98
N LEU A 261 -3.60 9.45 -6.89
CA LEU A 261 -3.04 8.34 -6.12
C LEU A 261 -4.15 7.43 -5.57
N ALA A 262 -5.22 8.00 -4.99
CA ALA A 262 -6.36 7.23 -4.50
C ALA A 262 -7.06 6.46 -5.64
N ALA A 263 -7.27 7.11 -6.79
CA ALA A 263 -7.84 6.46 -7.98
C ALA A 263 -6.93 5.33 -8.52
N ARG A 264 -5.60 5.54 -8.53
CA ARG A 264 -4.61 4.53 -8.85
C ARG A 264 -4.61 3.37 -7.86
N GLY A 265 -4.82 3.65 -6.57
CA GLY A 265 -5.04 2.66 -5.50
C GLY A 265 -6.27 1.79 -5.74
N LEU A 266 -7.41 2.39 -6.11
CA LEU A 266 -8.61 1.63 -6.48
C LEU A 266 -8.40 0.81 -7.77
N LYS A 267 -7.68 1.34 -8.76
CA LYS A 267 -7.28 0.59 -9.96
C LYS A 267 -6.38 -0.60 -9.60
N PHE A 268 -5.45 -0.45 -8.66
CA PHE A 268 -4.64 -1.54 -8.12
C PHE A 268 -5.50 -2.62 -7.47
N LEU A 269 -6.45 -2.27 -6.61
CA LEU A 269 -7.31 -3.23 -5.93
C LEU A 269 -8.25 -3.97 -6.91
N ASN A 270 -8.77 -3.29 -7.93
CA ASN A 270 -9.53 -3.92 -9.01
C ASN A 270 -8.69 -4.92 -9.80
N TRP A 271 -7.44 -4.58 -10.14
CA TRP A 271 -6.50 -5.53 -10.76
C TRP A 271 -6.17 -6.70 -9.83
N LEU A 272 -5.90 -6.45 -8.54
CA LEU A 272 -5.67 -7.49 -7.53
C LEU A 272 -6.87 -8.43 -7.41
N TRP A 273 -8.10 -7.94 -7.58
CA TRP A 273 -9.29 -8.78 -7.57
C TRP A 273 -9.29 -9.85 -8.68
N THR A 274 -8.72 -9.54 -9.85
CA THR A 274 -8.61 -10.48 -10.98
C THR A 274 -7.64 -11.64 -10.75
N ARG A 275 -6.76 -11.54 -9.75
CA ARG A 275 -5.80 -12.59 -9.40
C ARG A 275 -6.52 -13.87 -8.98
N LYS A 276 -5.95 -15.03 -9.31
CA LYS A 276 -6.48 -16.33 -8.81
C LYS A 276 -6.25 -16.49 -7.31
N GLU A 277 -5.16 -15.91 -6.82
CA GLU A 277 -4.63 -16.08 -5.48
C GLU A 277 -5.57 -15.50 -4.40
N LYS A 278 -5.70 -16.18 -3.26
CA LYS A 278 -6.67 -15.87 -2.19
C LYS A 278 -6.07 -15.16 -1.00
N GLU A 279 -4.81 -15.43 -0.67
CA GLU A 279 -4.07 -14.81 0.42
C GLU A 279 -2.78 -14.18 -0.11
N ILE A 280 -2.73 -12.85 -0.14
CA ILE A 280 -1.73 -12.09 -0.91
C ILE A 280 -1.04 -11.05 -0.01
N ALA A 281 0.29 -11.03 -0.01
CA ALA A 281 1.04 -9.93 0.62
C ALA A 281 1.25 -8.78 -0.36
N VAL A 282 1.15 -7.53 0.11
CA VAL A 282 1.37 -6.32 -0.71
C VAL A 282 2.37 -5.42 0.01
N VAL A 283 3.56 -5.24 -0.56
CA VAL A 283 4.65 -4.44 0.03
C VAL A 283 4.78 -3.11 -0.71
N THR A 284 4.42 -2.03 -0.03
CA THR A 284 4.13 -0.71 -0.60
C THR A 284 4.54 0.43 0.37
N HIS A 285 3.94 1.62 0.25
CA HIS A 285 4.41 2.88 0.82
C HIS A 285 3.32 3.59 1.64
N SER A 286 3.71 4.63 2.38
CA SER A 286 2.82 5.27 3.35
C SER A 286 1.70 6.04 2.69
N GLY A 287 2.00 6.88 1.69
CA GLY A 287 0.98 7.67 0.99
C GLY A 287 0.01 6.74 0.25
N PHE A 288 0.54 5.77 -0.51
CA PHE A 288 -0.28 4.76 -1.18
C PHE A 288 -1.30 4.11 -0.22
N LEU A 289 -0.86 3.65 0.96
CA LEU A 289 -1.73 3.02 1.94
C LEU A 289 -2.77 4.00 2.51
N ILE A 290 -2.37 5.22 2.87
CA ILE A 290 -3.28 6.25 3.41
C ILE A 290 -4.37 6.61 2.41
N HIS A 291 -4.00 6.95 1.18
CA HIS A 291 -4.93 7.45 0.17
C HIS A 291 -5.80 6.32 -0.43
N THR A 292 -5.27 5.11 -0.57
CA THR A 292 -6.06 3.95 -1.02
C THR A 292 -7.06 3.50 0.04
N LEU A 293 -6.65 3.36 1.30
CA LEU A 293 -7.52 2.89 2.37
C LEU A 293 -8.54 3.95 2.81
N GLY A 294 -8.23 5.23 2.65
CA GLY A 294 -9.16 6.34 2.89
C GLY A 294 -10.45 6.30 2.05
N ALA A 295 -10.47 5.53 0.96
CA ALA A 295 -11.66 5.29 0.15
C ALA A 295 -12.65 4.28 0.78
N PHE A 296 -12.24 3.54 1.82
CA PHE A 296 -13.02 2.47 2.45
C PHE A 296 -13.61 2.88 3.81
N GLY A 297 -14.51 2.06 4.34
CA GLY A 297 -15.06 2.19 5.68
C GLY A 297 -16.14 3.28 5.86
N ASN A 298 -16.63 3.88 4.78
CA ASN A 298 -17.81 4.77 4.82
C ASN A 298 -19.12 4.03 5.18
N ASP A 299 -19.08 2.70 5.13
CA ASP A 299 -20.17 1.75 5.33
C ASP A 299 -20.06 0.98 6.67
N CYS A 300 -19.12 1.35 7.53
CA CYS A 300 -18.84 0.68 8.81
C CYS A 300 -18.80 1.67 9.98
N HIS A 301 -18.77 1.15 11.21
CA HIS A 301 -18.71 1.98 12.42
C HIS A 301 -17.43 2.86 12.42
N PRO A 302 -17.48 4.13 12.91
CA PRO A 302 -16.34 5.04 12.84
C PRO A 302 -15.03 4.53 13.44
N THR A 303 -15.08 3.64 14.45
CA THR A 303 -13.88 2.99 15.00
C THR A 303 -13.20 2.06 14.00
N VAL A 304 -13.96 1.29 13.21
CA VAL A 304 -13.43 0.40 12.17
C VAL A 304 -12.84 1.23 11.03
N LYS A 305 -13.49 2.34 10.65
CA LYS A 305 -12.90 3.29 9.68
C LYS A 305 -11.59 3.90 10.21
N SER A 306 -11.54 4.28 11.49
CA SER A 306 -10.32 4.79 12.14
C SER A 306 -9.21 3.74 12.16
N GLU A 307 -9.53 2.48 12.42
CA GLU A 307 -8.58 1.37 12.36
C GLU A 307 -8.01 1.20 10.93
N ILE A 308 -8.88 1.08 9.92
CA ILE A 308 -8.50 0.97 8.50
C ILE A 308 -7.55 2.12 8.11
N CYS A 309 -7.94 3.36 8.40
CA CYS A 309 -7.23 4.56 7.97
C CYS A 309 -6.04 4.97 8.87
N ARG A 310 -5.76 4.28 9.98
CA ARG A 310 -4.60 4.58 10.83
C ARG A 310 -3.31 4.55 9.99
N PRO A 311 -2.36 5.50 10.14
CA PRO A 311 -1.07 5.43 9.47
C PRO A 311 -0.28 4.16 9.82
N PHE A 312 0.45 3.62 8.84
CA PHE A 312 1.38 2.50 9.04
C PHE A 312 2.76 3.03 9.47
N ASN A 313 3.34 2.40 10.48
CA ASN A 313 4.76 2.55 10.80
C ASN A 313 5.64 1.83 9.74
N ASN A 314 6.93 2.15 9.68
CA ASN A 314 7.85 1.42 8.80
C ASN A 314 7.91 -0.07 9.16
N CYS A 315 7.80 -0.94 8.15
CA CYS A 315 7.71 -2.40 8.32
C CYS A 315 6.52 -2.87 9.16
N GLU A 316 5.46 -2.07 9.30
CA GLU A 316 4.20 -2.52 9.89
C GLU A 316 3.42 -3.37 8.87
N LEU A 317 2.96 -4.55 9.31
CA LEU A 317 2.06 -5.44 8.58
C LEU A 317 0.65 -5.37 9.18
N ARG A 318 -0.37 -5.23 8.34
CA ARG A 318 -1.78 -5.40 8.74
C ARG A 318 -2.54 -6.26 7.74
N SER A 319 -3.30 -7.22 8.26
CA SER A 319 -4.14 -8.13 7.49
C SER A 319 -5.55 -7.58 7.39
N VAL A 320 -6.12 -7.48 6.20
CA VAL A 320 -7.54 -7.11 5.98
C VAL A 320 -8.18 -8.04 4.95
N VAL A 321 -9.51 -8.12 4.94
CA VAL A 321 -10.27 -8.88 3.96
C VAL A 321 -10.98 -7.92 3.01
N ILE A 322 -10.74 -8.06 1.71
CA ILE A 322 -11.52 -7.40 0.67
C ILE A 322 -12.69 -8.31 0.29
N VAL A 323 -13.89 -7.73 0.22
CA VAL A 323 -15.13 -8.43 -0.12
C VAL A 323 -15.75 -7.83 -1.38
N ASP A 324 -15.96 -8.65 -2.40
CA ASP A 324 -16.75 -8.28 -3.57
C ASP A 324 -18.25 -8.38 -3.26
N ARG A 325 -18.88 -7.20 -3.15
CA ARG A 325 -20.31 -7.05 -2.93
C ARG A 325 -21.13 -6.94 -4.23
N SER A 326 -20.50 -7.09 -5.39
CA SER A 326 -21.21 -7.07 -6.66
C SER A 326 -22.08 -8.33 -6.83
N MET A 327 -23.22 -8.14 -7.49
CA MET A 327 -24.18 -9.22 -7.76
C MET A 327 -23.72 -10.15 -8.90
N ILE A 328 -22.59 -9.87 -9.54
CA ILE A 328 -22.15 -10.53 -10.79
C ILE A 328 -20.87 -11.33 -10.53
N SER A 329 -21.03 -12.56 -10.02
CA SER A 329 -19.92 -13.51 -9.92
C SER A 329 -20.36 -14.88 -10.41
N SER A 330 -19.87 -15.25 -11.60
CA SER A 330 -20.17 -16.51 -12.30
C SER A 330 -19.07 -17.57 -12.14
N ASN A 331 -18.05 -17.32 -11.31
CA ASN A 331 -16.96 -18.27 -11.10
C ASN A 331 -17.46 -19.54 -10.38
N PRO A 332 -17.23 -20.74 -10.94
CA PRO A 332 -17.70 -21.99 -10.38
C PRO A 332 -17.05 -22.32 -9.04
N LEU A 333 -17.74 -23.15 -8.25
CA LEU A 333 -17.38 -23.50 -6.89
C LEU A 333 -16.29 -24.58 -6.88
N SER A 334 -15.15 -24.30 -6.25
CA SER A 334 -14.02 -25.24 -6.18
C SER A 334 -13.90 -26.00 -4.85
N ILE A 335 -14.57 -25.54 -3.79
CA ILE A 335 -14.49 -26.14 -2.44
C ILE A 335 -15.85 -26.35 -1.78
N ASP A 336 -16.89 -25.62 -2.21
CA ASP A 336 -18.26 -25.81 -1.72
C ASP A 336 -18.75 -27.17 -2.26
N HIS A 337 -18.86 -28.18 -1.39
CA HIS A 337 -19.35 -29.51 -1.77
C HIS A 337 -20.89 -29.46 -1.95
N PRO A 338 -21.44 -29.87 -3.12
CA PRO A 338 -22.87 -29.71 -3.40
C PRO A 338 -23.78 -30.68 -2.63
N GLY A 339 -23.23 -31.66 -1.91
CA GLY A 339 -23.99 -32.59 -1.05
C GLY A 339 -24.68 -33.75 -1.79
N ASN A 340 -24.51 -33.86 -3.12
CA ASN A 340 -25.20 -34.87 -3.92
C ASN A 340 -24.53 -36.24 -3.85
N ILE A 341 -25.32 -37.25 -3.49
CA ILE A 341 -25.10 -38.64 -3.89
C ILE A 341 -25.42 -38.73 -5.41
N PRO A 342 -24.66 -39.48 -6.24
CA PRO A 342 -25.01 -39.64 -7.65
C PRO A 342 -26.41 -40.24 -7.81
N CYS A 343 -27.20 -39.72 -8.77
CA CYS A 343 -28.61 -40.07 -8.95
C CYS A 343 -28.84 -41.58 -9.12
N GLY A 344 -29.24 -42.24 -8.03
CA GLY A 344 -30.03 -43.45 -7.99
C GLY A 344 -31.24 -43.20 -7.07
N PRO A 345 -32.32 -43.97 -7.16
CA PRO A 345 -33.42 -43.83 -6.22
C PRO A 345 -32.95 -44.15 -4.80
N ASP A 346 -33.23 -43.25 -3.85
CA ASP A 346 -33.14 -43.56 -2.42
C ASP A 346 -34.17 -44.63 -2.08
N VAL A 347 -33.79 -45.90 -2.21
CA VAL A 347 -34.63 -47.03 -1.82
C VAL A 347 -34.69 -47.03 -0.28
N PRO A 348 -35.88 -46.89 0.34
CA PRO A 348 -36.01 -47.05 1.78
C PRO A 348 -35.54 -48.44 2.17
N SER A 349 -34.67 -48.53 3.18
CA SER A 349 -34.17 -49.79 3.70
C SER A 349 -35.20 -50.49 4.61
N ASP A 350 -36.42 -50.68 4.11
CA ASP A 350 -37.43 -51.58 4.69
C ASP A 350 -37.29 -52.95 4.00
N ASN A 351 -36.19 -53.64 4.29
CA ASN A 351 -36.19 -55.10 4.16
C ASN A 351 -36.93 -55.68 5.37
N GLY A 352 -37.85 -56.60 5.12
CA GLY A 352 -38.87 -57.00 6.08
C GLY A 352 -38.32 -57.51 7.41
N ASN A 353 -38.92 -57.03 8.50
CA ASN A 353 -39.02 -57.86 9.69
C ASN A 353 -40.02 -58.98 9.39
N GLU A 354 -39.46 -60.16 9.12
CA GLU A 354 -40.19 -61.43 9.21
C GLU A 354 -40.83 -61.58 10.60
N GLU A 355 -41.91 -62.35 10.67
CA GLU A 355 -42.57 -62.67 11.94
C GLU A 355 -41.58 -63.34 12.90
N ILE A 356 -41.44 -62.82 14.13
CA ILE A 356 -40.68 -63.47 15.19
C ILE A 356 -41.52 -64.65 15.70
N PRO A 357 -41.07 -65.92 15.58
CA PRO A 357 -41.82 -67.05 16.11
C PRO A 357 -41.64 -67.14 17.63
N ASP A 358 -42.75 -67.12 18.36
CA ASP A 358 -42.81 -67.31 19.81
C ASP A 358 -42.48 -68.77 20.21
N ALA A 359 -41.19 -69.13 20.25
CA ALA A 359 -40.72 -70.36 20.89
C ALA A 359 -39.19 -70.39 21.12
N LEU A 360 -38.71 -69.94 22.29
CA LEU A 360 -37.53 -70.52 23.00
C LEU A 360 -37.23 -69.83 24.35
N PHE A 361 -38.11 -70.01 25.33
CA PHE A 361 -37.73 -69.98 26.76
C PHE A 361 -38.55 -71.00 27.55
N LYS A 362 -37.93 -72.16 27.81
CA LYS A 362 -38.23 -73.13 28.87
C LYS A 362 -36.92 -73.75 29.35
#